data_AF-K0EHU5-F1
#
_entry.id   AF-K0EHU5-F1
#
_cell.length_a   1.000
_cell.length_b   1.000
_cell.length_c   1.000
_cell.angle_alpha   90.00
_cell.angle_beta   90.00
_cell.angle_gamma   90.00
#
_symmetry.space_group_name_H-M   'P 1'
#
loop_
_entity.id
_entity.type
_entity.pdbx_description
1 polymer ?
#
loop_
_entity_poly.entity_id
_entity_poly.type
_entity_poly.pdbx_seq_one_letter_code
_entity_poly.pdbx_strand_id
1 'polypeptide(L)'
;MAVGRDLQSAPMNSAPPVFTTIIVVLVLGVICGRWFLVNETLTDRLINRALTWDVSAVSAYAFVAGIGYPDLAQRVFLAVGFLALSNAFGFVVTLGGRDLRKGWRRQRRYDTIATLAGLVVACCAAINEMAWFPAVLPAVDWDGVLWMAVDACLIVIAGLLGRACIRDLRIPGATTREKSTYCALLAVALYTAIASVYRSLCTLSGVSPQHMSAGWAVGSFTVLAILAMLISIPLVDAVLIHAGLDRAGRCCRQLRPMWHDLTTAVPEVVLPLAHTEHPGSNARLYRMTVEIRDALLHLKQFVPDPETGETPDLGTYARGIAEATRQKLHGMPPSYPRHAVRFPAGDRTTELRNLLALSREWASARVVLAGGRLAS
;
A
#
# COMPACT_ATOMS: atom_id res chain seq x y z
N MET A 1 -20.24 -59.73 -18.96
CA MET A 1 -21.20 -58.89 -18.22
C MET A 1 -20.60 -57.50 -18.08
N ALA A 2 -20.94 -56.61 -19.00
CA ALA A 2 -20.54 -55.21 -19.01
C ALA A 2 -21.82 -54.40 -18.91
N VAL A 3 -22.18 -53.98 -17.69
CA VAL A 3 -23.36 -53.17 -17.42
C VAL A 3 -22.98 -52.15 -16.35
N GLY A 4 -23.12 -50.87 -16.68
CA GLY A 4 -23.25 -49.80 -15.70
C GLY A 4 -21.98 -49.05 -15.32
N ARG A 5 -21.26 -48.49 -16.30
CA ARG A 5 -20.30 -47.39 -16.04
C ARG A 5 -20.74 -46.09 -16.72
N ASP A 6 -22.04 -45.84 -16.74
CA ASP A 6 -22.65 -44.54 -17.07
C ASP A 6 -22.73 -43.66 -15.81
N LEU A 7 -21.60 -43.46 -15.12
CA LEU A 7 -21.45 -42.26 -14.29
C LEU A 7 -21.15 -41.10 -15.23
N GLN A 8 -22.22 -40.66 -15.89
CA GLN A 8 -22.32 -39.40 -16.58
C GLN A 8 -21.70 -38.30 -15.74
N SER A 9 -20.57 -37.79 -16.23
CA SER A 9 -20.09 -36.42 -16.10
C SER A 9 -20.60 -35.69 -14.86
N ALA A 10 -19.96 -35.92 -13.70
CA ALA A 10 -20.04 -34.93 -12.62
C ALA A 10 -19.55 -33.60 -13.23
N PRO A 11 -20.42 -32.56 -13.32
CA PRO A 11 -20.07 -31.32 -13.98
C PRO A 11 -18.83 -30.72 -13.31
N MET A 12 -17.91 -30.34 -14.18
CA MET A 12 -16.50 -30.00 -13.96
C MET A 12 -16.23 -29.30 -12.62
N ASN A 13 -15.20 -29.84 -11.94
CA ASN A 13 -14.44 -29.37 -10.77
C ASN A 13 -13.99 -27.88 -10.82
N SER A 14 -14.92 -26.98 -11.09
CA SER A 14 -14.69 -25.55 -11.23
C SER A 14 -15.01 -24.91 -9.89
N ALA A 15 -14.23 -23.91 -9.47
CA ALA A 15 -14.69 -23.04 -8.40
C ALA A 15 -16.08 -22.48 -8.75
N PRO A 16 -16.99 -22.27 -7.78
CA PRO A 16 -18.33 -21.77 -8.07
C PRO A 16 -18.25 -20.50 -8.95
N PRO A 17 -18.94 -20.44 -10.10
CA PRO A 17 -18.77 -19.34 -11.06
C PRO A 17 -19.11 -17.98 -10.46
N VAL A 18 -20.03 -17.94 -9.48
CA VAL A 18 -20.35 -16.72 -8.72
C VAL A 18 -19.16 -16.23 -7.90
N PHE A 19 -18.46 -17.14 -7.23
CA PHE A 19 -17.30 -16.81 -6.40
C PHE A 19 -16.15 -16.26 -7.24
N THR A 20 -15.83 -16.92 -8.35
CA THR A 20 -14.78 -16.44 -9.27
C THR A 20 -15.14 -15.09 -9.88
N THR A 21 -16.39 -14.89 -10.28
CA THR A 21 -16.87 -13.61 -10.84
C THR A 21 -16.74 -12.47 -9.84
N ILE A 22 -17.13 -12.67 -8.57
CA ILE A 22 -17.00 -11.65 -7.51
C ILE A 22 -15.52 -11.26 -7.33
N ILE A 23 -14.62 -12.24 -7.29
CA ILE A 23 -13.18 -11.97 -7.10
C ILE A 23 -12.60 -11.24 -8.31
N VAL A 24 -12.96 -11.64 -9.53
CA VAL A 24 -12.49 -10.97 -10.76
C VAL A 24 -12.96 -9.52 -10.79
N VAL A 25 -14.25 -9.26 -10.49
CA VAL A 25 -14.79 -7.89 -10.42
C VAL A 25 -14.08 -7.06 -9.34
N LEU A 26 -13.84 -7.65 -8.16
CA LEU A 26 -13.09 -7.00 -7.08
C LEU A 26 -11.66 -6.63 -7.54
N VAL A 27 -10.95 -7.57 -8.14
CA VAL A 27 -9.58 -7.37 -8.63
C VAL A 27 -9.54 -6.28 -9.71
N LEU A 28 -10.46 -6.30 -10.67
CA LEU A 28 -10.58 -5.27 -11.70
C LEU A 28 -10.83 -3.89 -11.09
N GLY A 29 -11.77 -3.79 -10.14
CA GLY A 29 -12.05 -2.55 -9.42
C GLY A 29 -10.83 -2.01 -8.68
N VAL A 30 -10.07 -2.87 -8.00
CA VAL A 30 -8.81 -2.50 -7.33
C VAL A 30 -7.77 -2.02 -8.33
N ILE A 31 -7.62 -2.69 -9.47
CA ILE A 31 -6.66 -2.29 -10.52
C ILE A 31 -7.00 -0.92 -11.08
N CYS A 32 -8.25 -0.70 -11.48
CA CYS A 32 -8.71 0.59 -11.98
C CYS A 32 -8.49 1.69 -10.94
N GLY A 33 -8.95 1.48 -9.70
CA GLY A 33 -8.77 2.45 -8.62
C GLY A 33 -7.30 2.79 -8.38
N ARG A 34 -6.41 1.80 -8.39
CA ARG A 34 -4.97 2.02 -8.21
C ARG A 34 -4.33 2.79 -9.36
N TRP A 35 -4.70 2.51 -10.60
CA TRP A 35 -4.17 3.27 -11.73
C TRP A 35 -4.52 4.76 -11.66
N PHE A 36 -5.73 5.09 -11.18
CA PHE A 36 -6.17 6.47 -11.04
C PHE A 36 -5.63 7.17 -9.78
N LEU A 37 -5.52 6.46 -8.65
CA LEU A 37 -5.26 7.09 -7.35
C LEU A 37 -3.88 6.79 -6.77
N VAL A 38 -3.20 5.73 -7.22
CA VAL A 38 -1.99 5.20 -6.58
C VAL A 38 -0.95 4.87 -7.66
N ASN A 39 -0.32 5.91 -8.24
CA ASN A 39 0.66 5.78 -9.32
C ASN A 39 1.93 6.65 -9.13
N GLU A 40 2.15 7.11 -7.90
CA GLU A 40 3.24 8.05 -7.60
C GLU A 40 4.57 7.34 -7.46
N THR A 41 4.62 6.22 -6.74
CA THR A 41 5.87 5.51 -6.45
C THR A 41 6.23 4.49 -7.53
N LEU A 42 7.52 4.20 -7.66
CA LEU A 42 8.01 3.13 -8.53
C LEU A 42 7.40 1.77 -8.15
N THR A 43 7.30 1.51 -6.86
CA THR A 43 6.68 0.31 -6.29
C THR A 43 5.23 0.18 -6.74
N ASP A 44 4.46 1.27 -6.65
CA ASP A 44 3.06 1.29 -7.09
C ASP A 44 2.93 1.04 -8.59
N ARG A 45 3.79 1.66 -9.40
CA ARG A 45 3.84 1.42 -10.86
C ARG A 45 4.11 -0.04 -11.19
N LEU A 46 5.03 -0.69 -10.48
CA LEU A 46 5.33 -2.11 -10.71
C LEU A 46 4.16 -3.00 -10.33
N ILE A 47 3.50 -2.75 -9.19
CA ILE A 47 2.31 -3.49 -8.79
C ILE A 47 1.20 -3.30 -9.82
N ASN A 48 0.94 -2.06 -10.23
CA ASN A 48 -0.12 -1.75 -11.20
C ASN A 48 0.16 -2.42 -12.55
N ARG A 49 1.41 -2.40 -13.03
CA ARG A 49 1.81 -3.11 -14.25
C ARG A 49 1.68 -4.63 -14.11
N ALA A 50 2.12 -5.21 -12.99
CA ALA A 50 1.99 -6.65 -12.75
C ALA A 50 0.52 -7.09 -12.84
N LEU A 51 -0.36 -6.40 -12.13
CA LEU A 51 -1.80 -6.70 -12.14
C LEU A 51 -2.45 -6.48 -13.51
N THR A 52 -2.05 -5.43 -14.24
CA THR A 52 -2.53 -5.21 -15.61
C THR A 52 -2.12 -6.36 -16.52
N TRP A 53 -0.89 -6.86 -16.40
CA TRP A 53 -0.43 -8.01 -17.17
C TRP A 53 -1.13 -9.30 -16.75
N ASP A 54 -1.40 -9.51 -15.47
CA ASP A 54 -2.19 -10.66 -14.99
C ASP A 54 -3.60 -10.66 -15.59
N VAL A 55 -4.32 -9.52 -15.52
CA VAL A 55 -5.64 -9.40 -16.14
C VAL A 55 -5.57 -9.56 -17.65
N SER A 56 -4.54 -9.01 -18.29
CA SER A 56 -4.34 -9.17 -19.74
C SER A 56 -4.10 -10.63 -20.11
N ALA A 57 -3.33 -11.37 -19.30
CA ALA A 57 -3.09 -12.80 -19.51
C ALA A 57 -4.38 -13.61 -19.38
N VAL A 58 -5.17 -13.37 -18.33
CA VAL A 58 -6.48 -14.03 -18.13
C VAL A 58 -7.46 -13.68 -19.25
N SER A 59 -7.50 -12.42 -19.66
CA SER A 59 -8.40 -11.97 -20.74
C SER A 59 -8.01 -12.58 -22.09
N ALA A 60 -6.71 -12.63 -22.39
CA ALA A 60 -6.18 -13.25 -23.60
C ALA A 60 -6.43 -14.77 -23.59
N TYR A 61 -6.26 -15.44 -22.45
CA TYR A 61 -6.65 -16.83 -22.28
C TYR A 61 -8.14 -17.04 -22.61
N ALA A 62 -9.02 -16.29 -21.95
CA ALA A 62 -10.46 -16.43 -22.13
C ALA A 62 -10.89 -16.19 -23.59
N PHE A 63 -10.29 -15.20 -24.25
CA PHE A 63 -10.55 -14.91 -25.66
C PHE A 63 -10.13 -16.05 -26.58
N VAL A 64 -8.88 -16.52 -26.47
CA VAL A 64 -8.35 -17.59 -27.34
C VAL A 64 -9.05 -18.93 -27.08
N ALA A 65 -9.32 -19.25 -25.81
CA ALA A 65 -10.07 -20.44 -25.44
C ALA A 65 -11.52 -20.37 -25.95
N GLY A 66 -12.15 -19.19 -25.90
CA GLY A 66 -13.50 -18.96 -26.40
C GLY A 66 -13.65 -19.12 -27.92
N ILE A 67 -12.56 -18.96 -28.68
CA ILE A 67 -12.53 -19.21 -30.14
C ILE A 67 -12.33 -20.72 -30.45
N GLY A 68 -12.03 -21.54 -29.44
CA GLY A 68 -11.90 -23.00 -29.58
C GLY A 68 -10.46 -23.53 -29.52
N TYR A 69 -9.49 -22.71 -29.09
CA TYR A 69 -8.08 -23.10 -28.98
C TYR A 69 -7.58 -23.07 -27.52
N PRO A 70 -8.03 -23.98 -26.63
CA PRO A 70 -7.67 -23.94 -25.21
C PRO A 70 -6.17 -24.14 -24.93
N ASP A 71 -5.49 -24.97 -25.71
CA ASP A 71 -4.06 -25.24 -25.54
C ASP A 71 -3.21 -24.01 -25.93
N LEU A 72 -3.55 -23.38 -27.08
CA LEU A 72 -2.96 -22.11 -27.49
C LEU A 72 -3.25 -21.02 -26.45
N ALA A 73 -4.46 -20.97 -25.90
CA ALA A 73 -4.85 -20.02 -24.87
C ALA A 73 -3.94 -20.12 -23.63
N GLN A 74 -3.63 -21.35 -23.19
CA GLN A 74 -2.73 -21.59 -22.07
C GLN A 74 -1.31 -21.07 -22.35
N ARG A 75 -0.81 -21.23 -23.57
CA ARG A 75 0.51 -20.73 -23.98
C ARG A 75 0.53 -19.20 -24.08
N VAL A 76 -0.54 -18.60 -24.58
CA VAL A 76 -0.73 -17.14 -24.59
C VAL A 76 -0.79 -16.58 -23.17
N PHE A 77 -1.51 -17.26 -22.26
CA PHE A 77 -1.55 -16.92 -20.85
C PHE A 77 -0.14 -16.89 -20.24
N LEU A 78 0.64 -17.94 -20.45
CA LEU A 78 2.02 -18.03 -19.95
C LEU A 78 2.92 -16.96 -20.56
N ALA A 79 2.82 -16.73 -21.87
CA ALA A 79 3.60 -15.71 -22.58
C ALA A 79 3.37 -14.31 -22.02
N VAL A 80 2.11 -13.92 -21.79
CA VAL A 80 1.76 -12.63 -21.17
C VAL A 80 2.10 -12.62 -19.67
N GLY A 81 1.92 -13.76 -18.98
CA GLY A 81 2.22 -13.94 -17.57
C GLY A 81 3.69 -13.69 -17.21
N PHE A 82 4.65 -13.94 -18.11
CA PHE A 82 6.05 -13.56 -17.88
C PHE A 82 6.25 -12.07 -17.63
N LEU A 83 5.45 -11.21 -18.28
CA LEU A 83 5.51 -9.76 -18.02
C LEU A 83 4.99 -9.45 -16.61
N ALA A 84 3.95 -10.13 -16.14
CA ALA A 84 3.49 -9.97 -14.77
C ALA A 84 4.56 -10.43 -13.77
N LEU A 85 5.18 -11.60 -14.00
CA LEU A 85 6.28 -12.13 -13.19
C LEU A 85 7.48 -11.19 -13.16
N SER A 86 7.86 -10.57 -14.28
CA SER A 86 8.93 -9.56 -14.34
C SER A 86 8.64 -8.36 -13.43
N ASN A 87 7.40 -7.86 -13.46
CA ASN A 87 6.99 -6.72 -12.63
C ASN A 87 6.89 -7.11 -11.15
N ALA A 88 6.39 -8.30 -10.83
CA ALA A 88 6.36 -8.84 -9.48
C ALA A 88 7.78 -9.06 -8.92
N PHE A 89 8.70 -9.61 -9.72
CA PHE A 89 10.10 -9.78 -9.35
C PHE A 89 10.78 -8.44 -9.10
N GLY A 90 10.58 -7.47 -10.00
CA GLY A 90 11.03 -6.10 -9.83
C GLY A 90 10.56 -5.49 -8.51
N PHE A 91 9.27 -5.62 -8.23
CA PHE A 91 8.64 -5.14 -7.00
C PHE A 91 9.30 -5.75 -5.76
N VAL A 92 9.40 -7.08 -5.68
CA VAL A 92 9.98 -7.75 -4.52
C VAL A 92 11.47 -7.40 -4.35
N VAL A 93 12.21 -7.23 -5.44
CA VAL A 93 13.60 -6.76 -5.40
C VAL A 93 13.71 -5.35 -4.84
N THR A 94 12.76 -4.46 -5.13
CA THR A 94 12.71 -3.10 -4.57
C THR A 94 12.38 -3.09 -3.08
N LEU A 95 11.50 -3.99 -2.62
CA LEU A 95 11.25 -4.18 -1.18
C LEU A 95 12.53 -4.54 -0.41
N GLY A 96 13.50 -5.19 -1.06
CA GLY A 96 14.82 -5.49 -0.50
C GLY A 96 15.66 -4.28 -0.08
N GLY A 97 15.19 -3.04 -0.25
CA GLY A 97 15.92 -1.82 0.12
C GLY A 97 17.02 -1.44 -0.87
N ARG A 98 16.94 -1.93 -2.11
CA ARG A 98 17.90 -1.59 -3.16
C ARG A 98 17.59 -0.19 -3.73
N ASP A 99 18.64 0.52 -4.12
CA ASP A 99 18.61 1.88 -4.66
C ASP A 99 17.59 2.05 -5.81
N LEU A 100 16.56 2.88 -5.57
CA LEU A 100 15.45 3.16 -6.48
C LEU A 100 15.93 3.76 -7.81
N ARG A 101 17.03 4.53 -7.82
CA ARG A 101 17.55 5.17 -9.04
C ARG A 101 18.05 4.13 -10.06
N LYS A 102 18.67 3.06 -9.58
CA LYS A 102 19.10 1.92 -10.42
C LYS A 102 17.93 1.00 -10.78
N GLY A 103 16.78 1.14 -10.11
CA GLY A 103 15.60 0.30 -10.29
C GLY A 103 15.06 0.29 -11.72
N TRP A 104 14.87 1.46 -12.34
CA TRP A 104 14.29 1.56 -13.70
C TRP A 104 15.11 0.85 -14.78
N ARG A 105 16.44 1.00 -14.78
CA ARG A 105 17.31 0.33 -15.75
C ARG A 105 17.29 -1.19 -15.58
N ARG A 106 17.21 -1.66 -14.33
CA ARG A 106 17.09 -3.10 -14.02
C ARG A 106 15.73 -3.64 -14.45
N GLN A 107 14.65 -2.91 -14.19
CA GLN A 107 13.31 -3.31 -14.62
C GLN A 107 13.23 -3.47 -16.14
N ARG A 108 13.79 -2.53 -16.92
CA ARG A 108 13.81 -2.66 -18.39
C ARG A 108 14.50 -3.94 -18.85
N ARG A 109 15.58 -4.37 -18.17
CA ARG A 109 16.25 -5.64 -18.47
C ARG A 109 15.36 -6.84 -18.14
N TYR A 110 14.67 -6.82 -16.99
CA TYR A 110 13.71 -7.87 -16.63
C TYR A 110 12.56 -7.95 -17.63
N ASP A 111 11.98 -6.81 -18.00
CA ASP A 111 10.90 -6.73 -18.98
C ASP A 111 11.37 -7.23 -20.36
N THR A 112 12.61 -6.93 -20.76
CA THR A 112 13.19 -7.43 -22.02
C THR A 112 13.32 -8.96 -21.98
N ILE A 113 13.87 -9.52 -20.90
CA ILE A 113 14.02 -10.97 -20.75
C ILE A 113 12.66 -11.66 -20.75
N ALA A 114 11.68 -11.11 -20.02
CA ALA A 114 10.31 -11.64 -19.99
C ALA A 114 9.62 -11.56 -21.35
N THR A 115 9.81 -10.46 -22.09
CA THR A 115 9.27 -10.31 -23.45
C THR A 115 9.88 -11.35 -24.38
N LEU A 116 11.20 -11.57 -24.32
CA LEU A 116 11.87 -12.59 -25.12
C LEU A 116 11.39 -14.00 -24.75
N ALA A 117 11.24 -14.31 -23.47
CA ALA A 117 10.72 -15.60 -23.02
C ALA A 117 9.27 -15.82 -23.50
N GLY A 118 8.41 -14.80 -23.38
CA GLY A 118 7.03 -14.87 -23.87
C GLY A 118 6.94 -15.01 -25.39
N LEU A 119 7.80 -14.32 -26.15
CA LEU A 119 7.89 -14.47 -27.61
C LEU A 119 8.35 -15.87 -28.00
N VAL A 120 9.33 -16.44 -27.32
CA VAL A 120 9.77 -17.84 -27.57
C VAL A 120 8.61 -18.80 -27.33
N VAL A 121 7.87 -18.65 -26.23
CA VAL A 121 6.68 -19.49 -25.95
C VAL A 121 5.61 -19.34 -27.03
N ALA A 122 5.30 -18.10 -27.43
CA ALA A 122 4.30 -17.84 -28.47
C ALA A 122 4.72 -18.40 -29.85
N CYS A 123 6.00 -18.27 -30.22
CA CYS A 123 6.55 -18.85 -31.44
C CYS A 123 6.49 -20.38 -31.41
N CYS A 124 6.90 -21.01 -30.31
CA CYS A 124 6.78 -22.47 -30.14
C CYS A 124 5.32 -22.92 -30.23
N ALA A 125 4.40 -22.17 -29.63
CA ALA A 125 2.97 -22.44 -29.71
C ALA A 125 2.47 -22.39 -31.16
N ALA A 126 2.78 -21.32 -31.90
CA ALA A 126 2.35 -21.15 -33.28
C ALA A 126 2.95 -22.23 -34.20
N ILE A 127 4.22 -22.58 -34.03
CA ILE A 127 4.89 -23.64 -34.80
C ILE A 127 4.24 -25.00 -34.55
N ASN A 128 3.85 -25.29 -33.30
CA ASN A 128 3.15 -26.53 -32.94
C ASN A 128 1.76 -26.60 -33.59
N GLU A 129 0.98 -25.53 -33.54
CA GLU A 129 -0.34 -25.46 -34.18
C GLU A 129 -0.27 -25.56 -35.71
N MET A 130 0.76 -24.98 -36.33
CA MET A 130 0.96 -25.06 -37.78
C MET A 130 1.48 -26.44 -38.24
N ALA A 131 1.73 -27.37 -37.32
CA ALA A 131 2.24 -28.72 -37.58
C ALA A 131 3.50 -28.74 -38.48
N TRP A 132 4.35 -27.71 -38.38
CA TRP A 132 5.55 -27.61 -39.24
C TRP A 132 6.60 -28.69 -38.92
N PHE A 133 6.60 -29.24 -37.70
CA PHE A 133 7.58 -30.25 -37.26
C PHE A 133 6.90 -31.41 -36.51
N PRO A 134 6.12 -32.26 -37.19
CA PRO A 134 5.36 -33.33 -36.53
C PRO A 134 6.24 -34.38 -35.84
N ALA A 135 7.50 -34.53 -36.26
CA ALA A 135 8.40 -35.57 -35.77
C ALA A 135 9.23 -35.18 -34.53
N VAL A 136 9.44 -33.89 -34.23
CA VAL A 136 10.38 -33.44 -33.19
C VAL A 136 9.69 -33.05 -31.89
N LEU A 137 8.45 -32.52 -31.95
CA LEU A 137 7.76 -32.02 -30.76
C LEU A 137 7.22 -33.08 -29.77
N PRO A 138 6.84 -34.31 -30.16
CA PRO A 138 6.22 -35.25 -29.20
C PRO A 138 7.16 -35.79 -28.11
N ALA A 139 8.47 -35.69 -28.28
CA ALA A 139 9.44 -36.34 -27.37
C ALA A 139 9.59 -35.63 -26.02
N VAL A 140 9.21 -34.35 -25.92
CA VAL A 140 9.41 -33.53 -24.73
C VAL A 140 8.09 -32.88 -24.33
N ASP A 141 7.70 -33.05 -23.06
CA ASP A 141 6.56 -32.35 -22.46
C ASP A 141 6.89 -30.87 -22.24
N TRP A 142 6.83 -30.10 -23.33
CA TRP A 142 7.13 -28.67 -23.33
C TRP A 142 6.21 -27.87 -22.40
N ASP A 143 4.97 -28.29 -22.25
CA ASP A 143 4.01 -27.63 -21.37
C ASP A 143 4.43 -27.85 -19.90
N GLY A 144 4.81 -29.09 -19.53
CA GLY A 144 5.39 -29.39 -18.22
C GLY A 144 6.64 -28.57 -17.90
N VAL A 145 7.60 -28.50 -18.85
CA VAL A 145 8.83 -27.69 -18.70
C VAL A 145 8.51 -26.21 -18.50
N LEU A 146 7.55 -25.67 -19.26
CA LEU A 146 7.17 -24.27 -19.17
C LEU A 146 6.52 -23.93 -17.81
N TRP A 147 5.63 -24.81 -17.33
CA TRP A 147 5.04 -24.66 -16.00
C TRP A 147 6.07 -24.74 -14.89
N MET A 148 7.01 -25.68 -14.97
CA MET A 148 8.12 -25.77 -14.01
C MET A 148 8.99 -24.51 -14.01
N ALA A 149 9.25 -23.90 -15.17
CA ALA A 149 10.01 -22.65 -15.25
C ALA A 149 9.27 -21.48 -14.57
N VAL A 150 7.95 -21.40 -14.76
CA VAL A 150 7.09 -20.40 -14.09
C VAL A 150 7.05 -20.65 -12.58
N ASP A 151 6.86 -21.90 -12.14
CA ASP A 151 6.85 -22.27 -10.73
C ASP A 151 8.20 -21.96 -10.05
N ALA A 152 9.32 -22.23 -10.71
CA ALA A 152 10.65 -21.86 -10.21
C ALA A 152 10.79 -20.35 -10.00
N CYS A 153 10.29 -19.55 -10.95
CA CYS A 153 10.25 -18.09 -10.82
C CYS A 153 9.37 -17.64 -9.64
N LEU A 154 8.19 -18.25 -9.48
CA LEU A 154 7.29 -17.98 -8.36
C LEU A 154 7.91 -18.34 -7.01
N ILE A 155 8.62 -19.46 -6.91
CA ILE A 155 9.35 -19.87 -5.69
C ILE A 155 10.42 -18.82 -5.33
N VAL A 156 11.18 -18.34 -6.31
CA VAL A 156 12.19 -17.28 -6.08
C VAL A 156 11.52 -15.99 -5.61
N ILE A 157 10.45 -15.54 -6.28
CA ILE A 157 9.69 -14.33 -5.90
C ILE A 157 9.14 -14.47 -4.48
N ALA A 158 8.53 -15.62 -4.16
CA ALA A 158 7.98 -15.93 -2.85
C ALA A 158 9.06 -15.95 -1.76
N GLY A 159 10.22 -16.56 -2.03
CA GLY A 159 11.35 -16.58 -1.10
C GLY A 159 11.91 -15.19 -0.81
N LEU A 160 12.04 -14.35 -1.85
CA LEU A 160 12.48 -12.97 -1.68
C LEU A 160 11.45 -12.13 -0.92
N LEU A 161 10.15 -12.32 -1.21
CA LEU A 161 9.06 -11.63 -0.53
C LEU A 161 8.99 -12.03 0.95
N GLY A 162 9.08 -13.33 1.23
CA GLY A 162 9.11 -13.86 2.60
C GLY A 162 10.30 -13.32 3.39
N ARG A 163 11.49 -13.26 2.77
CA ARG A 163 12.67 -12.65 3.38
C ARG A 163 12.47 -11.16 3.70
N ALA A 164 11.86 -10.40 2.79
CA ALA A 164 11.55 -8.99 3.02
C ALA A 164 10.55 -8.82 4.18
N CYS A 165 9.48 -9.61 4.20
CA CYS A 165 8.48 -9.58 5.28
C CYS A 165 9.09 -9.93 6.64
N ILE A 166 9.93 -10.96 6.73
CA ILE A 166 10.62 -11.34 7.97
C ILE A 166 11.55 -10.23 8.45
N ARG A 167 12.29 -9.59 7.53
CA ARG A 167 13.15 -8.45 7.86
C ARG A 167 12.34 -7.30 8.44
N ASP A 168 11.22 -6.94 7.81
CA ASP A 168 10.43 -5.78 8.23
C ASP A 168 9.65 -6.06 9.53
N LEU A 169 9.22 -7.32 9.76
CA LEU A 169 8.66 -7.76 11.05
C LEU A 169 9.66 -7.68 12.21
N ARG A 170 10.96 -7.75 11.94
CA ARG A 170 12.03 -7.63 12.95
C ARG A 170 12.36 -6.18 13.31
N ILE A 171 11.88 -5.18 12.56
CA ILE A 171 12.15 -3.77 12.84
C ILE A 171 11.39 -3.35 14.11
N PRO A 172 12.08 -2.91 15.19
CA PRO A 172 11.42 -2.38 16.37
C PRO A 172 10.60 -1.13 16.01
N GLY A 173 9.35 -1.06 16.45
CA GLY A 173 8.47 0.08 16.20
C GLY A 173 7.45 -0.08 15.07
N ALA A 174 7.45 -1.20 14.34
CA ALA A 174 6.38 -1.50 13.38
C ALA A 174 5.02 -1.54 14.07
N THR A 175 4.04 -0.81 13.52
CA THR A 175 2.67 -0.74 14.04
C THR A 175 1.96 -2.09 13.92
N THR A 176 0.93 -2.35 14.73
CA THR A 176 0.15 -3.61 14.65
C THR A 176 -0.47 -3.83 13.27
N ARG A 177 -0.88 -2.75 12.59
CA ARG A 177 -1.43 -2.78 11.22
C ARG A 177 -0.36 -3.15 10.19
N GLU A 178 0.84 -2.62 10.32
CA GLU A 178 1.97 -3.00 9.45
C GLU A 178 2.33 -4.47 9.69
N LYS A 179 2.45 -4.89 10.94
CA LYS A 179 2.73 -6.30 11.30
C LYS A 179 1.68 -7.25 10.73
N SER A 180 0.38 -6.94 10.85
CA SER A 180 -0.66 -7.78 10.26
C SER A 180 -0.55 -7.86 8.73
N THR A 181 -0.21 -6.74 8.07
CA THR A 181 -0.01 -6.69 6.62
C THR A 181 1.17 -7.56 6.20
N TYR A 182 2.31 -7.47 6.91
CA TYR A 182 3.49 -8.30 6.64
C TYR A 182 3.24 -9.77 6.93
N CYS A 183 2.50 -10.12 7.99
CA CYS A 183 2.11 -11.50 8.27
C CYS A 183 1.21 -12.07 7.16
N ALA A 184 0.27 -11.27 6.65
CA ALA A 184 -0.59 -11.69 5.55
C ALA A 184 0.22 -11.89 4.24
N LEU A 185 1.13 -10.97 3.92
CA LEU A 185 2.04 -11.13 2.77
C LEU A 185 2.96 -12.35 2.92
N LEU A 186 3.44 -12.63 4.14
CA LEU A 186 4.25 -13.81 4.43
C LEU A 186 3.44 -15.10 4.24
N ALA A 187 2.17 -15.13 4.66
CA ALA A 187 1.28 -16.26 4.42
C ALA A 187 1.02 -16.48 2.93
N VAL A 188 0.79 -15.41 2.16
CA VAL A 188 0.66 -15.46 0.69
C VAL A 188 1.93 -15.99 0.04
N ALA A 189 3.10 -15.53 0.47
CA ALA A 189 4.39 -16.00 -0.04
C ALA A 189 4.60 -17.50 0.27
N LEU A 190 4.33 -17.93 1.50
CA LEU A 190 4.45 -19.34 1.90
C LEU A 190 3.50 -20.24 1.10
N TYR A 191 2.23 -19.84 0.98
CA TYR A 191 1.25 -20.56 0.15
C TYR A 191 1.74 -20.68 -1.29
N THR A 192 2.18 -19.56 -1.88
CA THR A 192 2.65 -19.54 -3.27
C THR A 192 3.84 -20.46 -3.48
N ALA A 193 4.80 -20.47 -2.54
CA ALA A 193 5.95 -21.37 -2.60
C ALA A 193 5.54 -22.84 -2.49
N ILE A 194 4.71 -23.20 -1.50
CA ILE A 194 4.22 -24.58 -1.30
C ILE A 194 3.41 -25.04 -2.53
N ALA A 195 2.51 -24.20 -3.03
CA ALA A 195 1.70 -24.48 -4.21
C ALA A 195 2.56 -24.73 -5.45
N SER A 196 3.58 -23.91 -5.66
CA SER A 196 4.51 -24.03 -6.80
C SER A 196 5.38 -25.29 -6.69
N VAL A 197 5.90 -25.60 -5.50
CA VAL A 197 6.66 -26.83 -5.26
C VAL A 197 5.79 -28.07 -5.49
N TYR A 198 4.58 -28.09 -4.93
CA TYR A 198 3.65 -29.19 -5.11
C TYR A 198 3.29 -29.39 -6.59
N ARG A 199 2.96 -28.31 -7.31
CA ARG A 199 2.65 -28.37 -8.74
C ARG A 199 3.83 -28.91 -9.55
N SER A 200 5.04 -28.41 -9.29
CA SER A 200 6.25 -28.91 -9.94
C SER A 200 6.50 -30.40 -9.66
N LEU A 201 6.25 -30.88 -8.44
CA LEU A 201 6.36 -32.31 -8.11
C LEU A 201 5.31 -33.15 -8.84
N CYS A 202 4.07 -32.67 -8.96
CA CYS A 202 3.02 -33.33 -9.73
C CYS A 202 3.35 -33.41 -11.22
N THR A 203 3.87 -32.32 -11.80
CA THR A 203 4.33 -32.29 -13.20
C THR A 203 5.44 -33.32 -13.40
N LEU A 204 6.41 -33.40 -12.48
CA LEU A 204 7.48 -34.40 -12.53
C LEU A 204 6.99 -35.84 -12.39
N SER A 205 5.88 -36.07 -11.69
CA SER A 205 5.26 -37.40 -11.59
C SER A 205 4.34 -37.73 -12.77
N GLY A 206 4.33 -36.92 -13.84
CA GLY A 206 3.51 -37.11 -15.03
C GLY A 206 2.03 -36.76 -14.84
N VAL A 207 1.65 -36.13 -13.72
CA VAL A 207 0.29 -35.65 -13.51
C VAL A 207 0.14 -34.33 -14.26
N SER A 208 -0.72 -34.30 -15.27
CA SER A 208 -0.95 -33.09 -16.04
C SER A 208 -1.44 -31.95 -15.13
N PRO A 209 -0.83 -30.74 -15.19
CA PRO A 209 -1.23 -29.57 -14.40
C PRO A 209 -2.70 -29.18 -14.55
N GLN A 210 -3.36 -29.61 -15.62
CA GLN A 210 -4.77 -29.31 -15.89
C GLN A 210 -5.73 -30.08 -14.99
N HIS A 211 -5.30 -31.18 -14.36
CA HIS A 211 -6.15 -32.03 -13.51
C HIS A 211 -6.16 -31.60 -12.04
N MET A 212 -5.71 -30.37 -11.72
CA MET A 212 -5.75 -29.87 -10.35
C MET A 212 -7.20 -29.83 -9.83
N SER A 213 -7.38 -30.33 -8.61
CA SER A 213 -8.71 -30.43 -7.99
C SER A 213 -9.35 -29.05 -7.76
N ALA A 214 -10.68 -29.01 -7.67
CA ALA A 214 -11.44 -27.78 -7.39
C ALA A 214 -10.93 -27.02 -6.15
N GLY A 215 -10.43 -27.74 -5.15
CA GLY A 215 -9.83 -27.15 -3.94
C GLY A 215 -8.62 -26.25 -4.23
N TRP A 216 -7.81 -26.59 -5.24
CA TRP A 216 -6.68 -25.76 -5.67
C TRP A 216 -7.12 -24.47 -6.33
N ALA A 217 -8.15 -24.54 -7.18
CA ALA A 217 -8.75 -23.34 -7.78
C ALA A 217 -9.27 -22.40 -6.68
N VAL A 218 -10.06 -22.94 -5.74
CA VAL A 218 -10.58 -22.17 -4.59
C VAL A 218 -9.45 -21.55 -3.77
N GLY A 219 -8.38 -22.31 -3.47
CA GLY A 219 -7.21 -21.79 -2.77
C GLY A 219 -6.52 -20.64 -3.52
N SER A 220 -6.31 -20.79 -4.83
CA SER A 220 -5.67 -19.78 -5.67
C SER A 220 -6.49 -18.49 -5.74
N PHE A 221 -7.82 -18.61 -5.92
CA PHE A 221 -8.73 -17.47 -5.89
C PHE A 221 -8.80 -16.81 -4.51
N THR A 222 -8.75 -17.60 -3.43
CA THR A 222 -8.72 -17.06 -2.07
C THR A 222 -7.45 -16.25 -1.83
N VAL A 223 -6.28 -16.75 -2.26
CA VAL A 223 -5.02 -16.00 -2.17
C VAL A 223 -5.03 -14.75 -3.03
N LEU A 224 -5.60 -14.82 -4.24
CA LEU A 224 -5.80 -13.65 -5.09
C LEU A 224 -6.68 -12.60 -4.40
N ALA A 225 -7.77 -13.02 -3.76
CA ALA A 225 -8.64 -12.12 -3.01
C ALA A 225 -7.92 -11.46 -1.82
N ILE A 226 -7.15 -12.23 -1.04
CA ILE A 226 -6.32 -11.70 0.06
C ILE A 226 -5.31 -10.68 -0.50
N LEU A 227 -4.63 -11.01 -1.59
CA LEU A 227 -3.66 -10.13 -2.22
C LEU A 227 -4.32 -8.84 -2.72
N ALA A 228 -5.48 -8.93 -3.37
CA ALA A 228 -6.26 -7.77 -3.81
C ALA A 228 -6.65 -6.88 -2.63
N MET A 229 -7.09 -7.47 -1.52
CA MET A 229 -7.42 -6.73 -0.30
C MET A 229 -6.20 -6.04 0.31
N LEU A 230 -5.05 -6.70 0.38
CA LEU A 230 -3.80 -6.09 0.86
C LEU A 230 -3.34 -4.94 -0.04
N ILE A 231 -3.40 -5.15 -1.35
CA ILE A 231 -3.03 -4.15 -2.35
C ILE A 231 -4.03 -2.97 -2.38
N SER A 232 -5.27 -3.17 -1.92
CA SER A 232 -6.27 -2.11 -1.79
C SER A 232 -6.04 -1.18 -0.60
N ILE A 233 -5.17 -1.52 0.37
CA ILE A 233 -4.88 -0.68 1.54
C ILE A 233 -4.48 0.77 1.16
N PRO A 234 -3.44 0.99 0.34
CA PRO A 234 -3.07 2.35 -0.10
C PRO A 234 -4.14 3.01 -0.97
N LEU A 235 -4.98 2.22 -1.66
CA LEU A 235 -6.11 2.76 -2.41
C LEU A 235 -7.17 3.35 -1.48
N VAL A 236 -7.52 2.63 -0.40
CA VAL A 236 -8.44 3.14 0.62
C VAL A 236 -7.88 4.40 1.27
N ASP A 237 -6.58 4.41 1.61
CA ASP A 237 -5.93 5.59 2.18
C ASP A 237 -5.97 6.78 1.17
N ALA A 238 -5.72 6.53 -0.11
CA ALA A 238 -5.80 7.55 -1.16
C ALA A 238 -7.23 8.08 -1.35
N VAL A 239 -8.25 7.20 -1.35
CA VAL A 239 -9.67 7.59 -1.41
C VAL A 239 -10.04 8.43 -0.20
N LEU A 240 -9.61 8.05 1.01
CA LEU A 240 -9.86 8.81 2.23
C LEU A 240 -9.21 10.19 2.18
N ILE A 241 -8.00 10.30 1.63
CA ILE A 241 -7.31 11.59 1.42
C ILE A 241 -8.08 12.45 0.42
N HIS A 242 -8.46 11.91 -0.74
CA HIS A 242 -9.19 12.64 -1.79
C HIS A 242 -10.59 13.07 -1.32
N ALA A 243 -11.28 12.22 -0.56
CA ALA A 243 -12.56 12.57 0.06
C ALA A 243 -12.43 13.57 1.22
N GLY A 244 -11.20 13.95 1.61
CA GLY A 244 -10.93 14.76 2.79
C GLY A 244 -11.34 14.07 4.10
N LEU A 245 -11.62 12.76 4.07
CA LEU A 245 -11.95 11.92 5.23
C LEU A 245 -10.71 11.38 5.94
N ASP A 246 -9.52 11.75 5.48
CA ASP A 246 -8.29 11.44 6.19
C ASP A 246 -8.31 12.04 7.60
N ARG A 247 -7.90 11.21 8.57
CA ARG A 247 -7.83 11.58 9.99
C ARG A 247 -6.85 12.73 10.19
N ALA A 248 -5.70 12.72 9.51
CA ALA A 248 -4.73 13.81 9.65
C ALA A 248 -5.26 15.11 9.04
N GLY A 249 -5.96 15.04 7.90
CA GLY A 249 -6.68 16.18 7.33
C GLY A 249 -7.75 16.77 8.27
N ARG A 250 -8.52 15.93 8.98
CA ARG A 250 -9.45 16.41 10.03
C ARG A 250 -8.71 17.08 11.20
N CYS A 251 -7.64 16.47 11.70
CA CYS A 251 -6.83 17.06 12.77
C CYS A 251 -6.21 18.40 12.34
N CYS A 252 -5.69 18.50 11.10
CA CYS A 252 -5.18 19.76 10.56
C CYS A 252 -6.27 20.83 10.51
N ARG A 253 -7.50 20.49 10.07
CA ARG A 253 -8.63 21.43 10.06
C ARG A 253 -9.00 21.90 11.47
N GLN A 254 -8.96 21.02 12.46
CA GLN A 254 -9.22 21.36 13.87
C GLN A 254 -8.12 22.23 14.49
N LEU A 255 -6.85 21.96 14.18
CA LEU A 255 -5.72 22.73 14.70
C LEU A 255 -5.50 24.06 13.97
N ARG A 256 -5.98 24.19 12.72
CA ARG A 256 -5.71 25.35 11.84
C ARG A 256 -6.00 26.72 12.47
N PRO A 257 -7.13 26.96 13.16
CA PRO A 257 -7.40 28.26 13.76
C PRO A 257 -6.35 28.65 14.80
N MET A 258 -6.07 27.73 15.74
CA MET A 258 -5.05 27.93 16.79
C MET A 258 -3.66 28.09 16.19
N TRP A 259 -3.30 27.23 15.22
CA TRP A 259 -2.02 27.32 14.52
C TRP A 259 -1.84 28.70 13.85
N HIS A 260 -2.87 29.21 13.17
CA HIS A 260 -2.79 30.49 12.48
C HIS A 260 -2.59 31.65 13.47
N ASP A 261 -3.34 31.67 14.58
CA ASP A 261 -3.22 32.72 15.59
C ASP A 261 -1.82 32.72 16.24
N LEU A 262 -1.33 31.54 16.62
CA LEU A 262 -0.02 31.38 17.26
C LEU A 262 1.15 31.72 16.32
N THR A 263 1.11 31.25 15.08
CA THR A 263 2.16 31.53 14.08
C THR A 263 2.12 32.96 13.55
N THR A 264 0.97 33.64 13.63
CA THR A 264 0.90 35.08 13.34
C THR A 264 1.61 35.90 14.42
N ALA A 265 1.50 35.48 15.70
CA ALA A 265 2.22 36.14 16.80
C ALA A 265 3.70 35.79 16.88
N VAL A 266 4.08 34.62 16.37
CA VAL A 266 5.47 34.11 16.37
C VAL A 266 5.83 33.61 14.97
N PRO A 267 6.07 34.51 14.00
CA PRO A 267 6.40 34.10 12.63
C PRO A 267 7.73 33.35 12.53
N GLU A 268 8.62 33.50 13.53
CA GLU A 268 9.96 32.90 13.54
C GLU A 268 9.95 31.37 13.62
N VAL A 269 8.84 30.76 14.06
CA VAL A 269 8.72 29.29 14.16
C VAL A 269 8.19 28.64 12.88
N VAL A 270 7.72 29.42 11.90
CA VAL A 270 7.16 28.88 10.66
C VAL A 270 8.29 28.36 9.77
N LEU A 271 8.27 27.05 9.51
CA LEU A 271 9.32 26.41 8.72
C LEU A 271 9.20 26.80 7.23
N PRO A 272 10.29 27.05 6.50
CA PRO A 272 10.19 27.28 5.06
C PRO A 272 9.58 26.06 4.35
N LEU A 273 8.58 26.28 3.48
CA LEU A 273 8.04 25.22 2.64
C LEU A 273 8.94 25.07 1.42
N ALA A 274 9.61 23.91 1.25
CA ALA A 274 10.26 23.61 -0.02
C ALA A 274 9.19 23.60 -1.12
N HIS A 275 9.28 24.51 -2.08
CA HIS A 275 8.27 24.71 -3.13
C HIS A 275 7.98 23.45 -3.97
N THR A 276 8.87 22.45 -3.93
CA THR A 276 8.77 21.20 -4.68
C THR A 276 7.96 20.12 -3.97
N GLU A 277 7.65 20.28 -2.69
CA GLU A 277 6.94 19.25 -1.93
C GLU A 277 5.49 19.70 -1.71
N HIS A 278 4.54 18.92 -2.23
CA HIS A 278 3.18 18.90 -1.68
C HIS A 278 3.18 17.86 -0.55
N PRO A 279 3.54 18.22 0.69
CA PRO A 279 3.59 17.26 1.78
C PRO A 279 2.18 16.69 2.00
N GLY A 280 2.10 15.35 2.07
CA GLY A 280 0.87 14.65 2.42
C GLY A 280 0.33 15.11 3.78
N SER A 281 -0.94 14.83 4.05
CA SER A 281 -1.65 15.28 5.26
C SER A 281 -0.90 14.96 6.57
N ASN A 282 -0.21 13.83 6.66
CA ASN A 282 0.60 13.46 7.83
C ASN A 282 1.80 14.38 8.04
N ALA A 283 2.54 14.71 6.97
CA ALA A 283 3.67 15.62 7.05
C ALA A 283 3.22 17.04 7.41
N ARG A 284 2.08 17.49 6.86
CA ARG A 284 1.45 18.75 7.24
C ARG A 284 1.03 18.76 8.72
N LEU A 285 0.40 17.69 9.20
CA LEU A 285 0.01 17.57 10.60
C LEU A 285 1.21 17.59 11.55
N TYR A 286 2.26 16.83 11.20
CA TYR A 286 3.50 16.81 11.96
C TYR A 286 4.12 18.20 12.05
N ARG A 287 4.25 18.88 10.91
CA ARG A 287 4.76 20.25 10.85
C ARG A 287 3.92 21.21 11.68
N MET A 288 2.59 21.22 11.53
CA MET A 288 1.70 22.06 12.34
C MET A 288 1.86 21.80 13.84
N THR A 289 2.05 20.54 14.23
CA THR A 289 2.27 20.14 15.64
C THR A 289 3.57 20.74 16.19
N VAL A 290 4.67 20.65 15.42
CA VAL A 290 5.97 21.23 15.77
C VAL A 290 5.88 22.77 15.86
N GLU A 291 5.28 23.42 14.86
CA GLU A 291 5.14 24.89 14.83
C GLU A 291 4.27 25.40 15.99
N ILE A 292 3.16 24.71 16.33
CA ILE A 292 2.35 25.04 17.51
C ILE A 292 3.20 24.91 18.78
N ARG A 293 3.92 23.80 18.94
CA ARG A 293 4.75 23.56 20.12
C ARG A 293 5.81 24.66 20.29
N ASP A 294 6.51 25.01 19.22
CA ASP A 294 7.55 26.02 19.26
C ASP A 294 6.96 27.42 19.53
N ALA A 295 5.81 27.75 18.94
CA ALA A 295 5.09 28.98 19.26
C ALA A 295 4.66 29.03 20.73
N LEU A 296 4.14 27.93 21.30
CA LEU A 296 3.77 27.84 22.71
C LEU A 296 4.99 28.01 23.62
N LEU A 297 6.16 27.46 23.24
CA LEU A 297 7.41 27.65 23.98
C LEU A 297 7.89 29.11 23.92
N HIS A 298 7.72 29.79 22.79
CA HIS A 298 8.06 31.22 22.65
C HIS A 298 7.09 32.13 23.40
N LEU A 299 5.79 31.84 23.39
CA LEU A 299 4.76 32.66 24.05
C LEU A 299 4.75 32.51 25.56
N LYS A 300 5.34 31.43 26.07
CA LYS A 300 5.50 31.16 27.49
C LYS A 300 6.12 32.31 28.28
N GLN A 301 7.00 33.11 27.68
CA GLN A 301 7.62 34.27 28.34
C GLN A 301 6.66 35.46 28.58
N PHE A 302 5.42 35.39 28.09
CA PHE A 302 4.38 36.40 28.27
C PHE A 302 3.25 35.92 29.21
N VAL A 303 3.29 34.66 29.66
CA VAL A 303 2.29 34.13 30.58
C VAL A 303 2.75 34.41 32.02
N PRO A 304 1.95 35.10 32.86
CA PRO A 304 2.29 35.31 34.26
C PRO A 304 2.40 33.99 35.02
N ASP A 305 3.25 33.97 36.05
CA ASP A 305 3.48 32.79 36.88
C ASP A 305 2.18 32.39 37.60
N PRO A 306 1.68 31.15 37.49
CA PRO A 306 0.54 30.71 38.27
C PRO A 306 0.92 30.70 39.76
N GLU A 307 0.37 31.63 40.55
CA GLU A 307 0.70 31.84 41.97
C GLU A 307 0.58 30.56 42.83
N THR A 308 -0.24 29.58 42.44
CA THR A 308 -0.62 28.44 43.29
C THR A 308 0.07 27.12 42.99
N GLY A 309 0.97 27.00 42.01
CA GLY A 309 1.66 25.73 41.71
C GLY A 309 0.76 24.55 41.29
N GLU A 310 -0.56 24.74 41.26
CA GLU A 310 -1.53 23.78 40.73
C GLU A 310 -1.37 23.66 39.22
N THR A 311 -1.50 22.45 38.67
CA THR A 311 -1.53 22.24 37.22
C THR A 311 -2.74 22.99 36.66
N PRO A 312 -2.54 24.04 35.84
CA PRO A 312 -3.65 24.85 35.37
C PRO A 312 -4.60 23.98 34.54
N ASP A 313 -5.90 24.14 34.78
CA ASP A 313 -6.92 23.59 33.89
C ASP A 313 -6.67 24.05 32.45
N LEU A 314 -7.02 23.20 31.48
CA LEU A 314 -6.74 23.42 30.06
C LEU A 314 -7.40 24.72 29.54
N GLY A 315 -8.58 25.07 30.05
CA GLY A 315 -9.27 26.31 29.70
C GLY A 315 -8.58 27.56 30.26
N THR A 316 -8.00 27.48 31.46
CA THR A 316 -7.17 28.56 32.04
C THR A 316 -5.85 28.69 31.27
N TYR A 317 -5.22 27.58 30.92
CA TYR A 317 -4.02 27.57 30.08
C TYR A 317 -4.28 28.20 28.70
N ALA A 318 -5.38 27.82 28.03
CA ALA A 318 -5.75 28.38 26.73
C ALA A 318 -5.94 29.91 26.78
N ARG A 319 -6.62 30.42 27.82
CA ARG A 319 -6.80 31.87 28.03
C ARG A 319 -5.48 32.59 28.30
N GLY A 320 -4.60 32.01 29.12
CA GLY A 320 -3.27 32.56 29.39
C GLY A 320 -2.41 32.66 28.12
N ILE A 321 -2.46 31.64 27.26
CA ILE A 321 -1.74 31.66 25.98
C ILE A 321 -2.36 32.67 25.00
N ALA A 322 -3.69 32.81 24.95
CA ALA A 322 -4.35 33.82 24.12
C ALA A 322 -3.95 35.24 24.54
N GLU A 323 -3.85 35.50 25.84
CA GLU A 323 -3.36 36.78 26.37
C GLU A 323 -1.89 37.02 26.01
N ALA A 324 -1.03 36.01 26.20
CA ALA A 324 0.37 36.06 25.79
C ALA A 324 0.53 36.35 24.28
N THR A 325 -0.30 35.73 23.44
CA THR A 325 -0.35 35.93 21.99
C THR A 325 -0.65 37.39 21.67
N ARG A 326 -1.63 37.98 22.37
CA ARG A 326 -2.00 39.40 22.24
C ARG A 326 -0.85 40.32 22.65
N GLN A 327 -0.25 40.10 23.82
CA GLN A 327 0.87 40.90 24.31
C GLN A 327 2.05 40.90 23.34
N LYS A 328 2.40 39.72 22.80
CA LYS A 328 3.44 39.57 21.79
C LYS A 328 3.12 40.32 20.50
N LEU A 329 1.88 40.25 20.01
CA LEU A 329 1.44 40.99 18.82
C LEU A 329 1.51 42.51 19.00
N HIS A 330 1.32 43.01 20.22
CA HIS A 330 1.47 44.43 20.55
C HIS A 330 2.92 44.86 20.84
N GLY A 331 3.89 43.94 20.73
CA GLY A 331 5.30 44.23 20.99
C GLY A 331 5.60 44.51 22.46
N MET A 332 4.74 44.07 23.39
CA MET A 332 5.02 44.17 24.82
C MET A 332 6.31 43.41 25.17
N PRO A 333 7.09 43.86 26.16
CA PRO A 333 8.25 43.10 26.63
C PRO A 333 7.79 41.84 27.40
N PRO A 334 8.61 40.78 27.42
CA PRO A 334 8.31 39.56 28.19
C PRO A 334 8.29 39.83 29.70
N SER A 335 7.41 39.10 30.41
CA SER A 335 7.31 39.14 31.87
C SER A 335 8.35 38.18 32.48
N TYR A 336 9.36 38.73 33.16
CA TYR A 336 10.30 37.95 33.98
C TYR A 336 9.76 37.89 35.42
N PRO A 337 9.83 36.74 36.15
CA PRO A 337 10.79 35.63 36.04
C PRO A 337 10.28 34.37 35.30
N ARG A 338 11.23 33.56 34.80
CA ARG A 338 11.00 32.35 33.99
C ARG A 338 10.58 31.13 34.83
N HIS A 339 9.35 31.04 35.31
CA HIS A 339 8.83 29.73 35.75
C HIS A 339 8.24 28.94 34.58
N ALA A 340 8.64 27.68 34.53
CA ALA A 340 8.38 26.84 33.39
C ALA A 340 6.98 26.20 33.48
N VAL A 341 5.91 26.84 32.99
CA VAL A 341 4.68 26.09 32.64
C VAL A 341 5.09 25.02 31.62
N ARG A 342 5.13 23.76 32.05
CA ARG A 342 5.47 22.63 31.19
C ARG A 342 4.19 22.19 30.52
N PHE A 343 4.07 22.44 29.21
CA PHE A 343 3.13 21.66 28.42
C PHE A 343 3.52 20.18 28.58
N PRO A 344 2.56 19.25 28.79
CA PRO A 344 2.89 17.85 29.03
C PRO A 344 3.69 17.30 27.84
N ALA A 345 5.00 17.11 28.04
CA ALA A 345 5.88 16.48 27.07
C ALA A 345 5.67 14.97 27.16
N GLY A 346 4.65 14.49 26.45
CA GLY A 346 4.35 13.06 26.31
C GLY A 346 4.95 12.47 25.04
N ASP A 347 4.57 11.23 24.74
CA ASP A 347 4.76 10.69 23.39
C ASP A 347 4.02 11.54 22.33
N ARG A 348 4.39 11.39 21.05
CA ARG A 348 3.79 12.18 19.95
C ARG A 348 2.26 12.06 19.89
N THR A 349 1.72 10.89 20.28
CA THR A 349 0.29 10.63 20.31
C THR A 349 -0.44 11.38 21.41
N THR A 350 0.18 11.50 22.58
CA THR A 350 -0.32 12.24 23.75
C THR A 350 -0.18 13.73 23.51
N GLU A 351 0.93 14.18 22.93
CA GLU A 351 1.12 15.57 22.50
C GLU A 351 0.03 16.00 21.51
N LEU A 352 -0.21 15.22 20.45
CA LEU A 352 -1.28 15.51 19.50
C LEU A 352 -2.66 15.52 20.17
N ARG A 353 -2.94 14.57 21.08
CA ARG A 353 -4.21 14.54 21.82
C ARG A 353 -4.40 15.79 22.68
N ASN A 354 -3.34 16.25 23.34
CA ASN A 354 -3.34 17.45 24.17
C ASN A 354 -3.54 18.71 23.32
N LEU A 355 -2.88 18.81 22.17
CA LEU A 355 -3.09 19.94 21.24
C LEU A 355 -4.50 19.97 20.67
N LEU A 356 -5.10 18.80 20.37
CA LEU A 356 -6.50 18.72 19.92
C LEU A 356 -7.51 19.03 21.03
N ALA A 357 -7.14 18.80 22.29
CA ALA A 357 -7.93 19.26 23.43
C ALA A 357 -7.79 20.79 23.57
N LEU A 358 -6.56 21.31 23.50
CA LEU A 358 -6.27 22.73 23.58
C LEU A 358 -6.96 23.52 22.46
N SER A 359 -6.98 23.00 21.23
CA SER A 359 -7.65 23.67 20.10
C SER A 359 -9.17 23.75 20.26
N ARG A 360 -9.78 22.87 21.05
CA ARG A 360 -11.21 22.94 21.37
C ARG A 360 -11.48 24.08 22.35
N GLU A 361 -10.67 24.21 23.39
CA GLU A 361 -10.72 25.34 24.34
C GLU A 361 -10.31 26.68 23.70
N TRP A 362 -9.47 26.63 22.66
CA TRP A 362 -8.98 27.81 21.95
C TRP A 362 -10.11 28.63 21.32
N ALA A 363 -11.20 28.01 20.87
CA ALA A 363 -12.33 28.74 20.31
C ALA A 363 -12.93 29.74 21.31
N SER A 364 -13.03 29.34 22.59
CA SER A 364 -13.47 30.20 23.69
C SER A 364 -12.41 31.23 24.06
N ALA A 365 -11.14 30.83 24.14
CA ALA A 365 -10.03 31.73 24.46
C ALA A 365 -9.83 32.83 23.40
N ARG A 366 -10.11 32.54 22.13
CA ARG A 366 -10.00 33.50 21.03
C ARG A 366 -10.99 34.65 21.12
N VAL A 367 -12.13 34.47 21.81
CA VAL A 367 -13.06 35.57 22.10
C VAL A 367 -12.37 36.62 22.98
N VAL A 368 -11.54 36.20 23.94
CA VAL A 368 -10.74 37.11 24.77
C VAL A 368 -9.70 37.85 23.92
N LEU A 369 -9.08 37.15 22.97
CA LEU A 369 -8.11 37.73 22.04
C LEU A 369 -8.75 38.79 21.12
N ALA A 370 -10.00 38.57 20.68
CA ALA A 370 -10.75 39.52 19.85
C ALA A 370 -11.34 40.70 20.65
N GLY A 371 -11.85 40.44 21.86
CA GLY A 371 -12.52 41.45 22.71
C GLY A 371 -11.61 42.62 23.10
N GLY A 372 -10.29 42.43 23.09
CA GLY A 372 -9.33 43.52 23.33
C GLY A 372 -9.31 44.60 22.24
N ARG A 373 -9.73 44.32 21.01
CA ARG A 373 -9.68 45.30 19.90
C ARG A 373 -10.79 46.34 19.91
N LEU A 374 -11.86 46.13 20.67
CA LEU A 374 -13.00 47.07 20.73
C LEU A 374 -12.94 48.03 21.92
N ALA A 375 -12.02 47.81 22.88
CA ALA A 375 -11.89 48.60 24.10
C ALA A 375 -10.72 49.61 24.07
N SER A 376 -10.00 49.70 22.95
CA SER A 376 -8.99 50.73 22.66
C SER A 376 -9.50 51.63 21.55
#